data_AF-K9H4X2-F1
#
_entry.id   AF-K9H4X2-F1
#
_cell.length_a   1.000
_cell.length_b   1.000
_cell.length_c   1.000
_cell.angle_alpha   90.00
_cell.angle_beta   90.00
_cell.angle_gamma   90.00
#
_symmetry.space_group_name_H-M   'P 1'
#
loop_
_entity.id
_entity.type
_entity.pdbx_description
1 polymer ?
#
loop_
_entity_poly.entity_id
_entity_poly.type
_entity_poly.pdbx_seq_one_letter_code
_entity_poly.pdbx_strand_id
1 'polypeptide(L)'
;MIQRRSASTETFTSAEADNITLVGAPDITNHYTIFPKTLPAGPPPGSAFAISTSDLRREFLQLQGLVHPDKYPNGAEKQLAEGLSARINEAYRTLLDPLQRAQYILRKWHGIDVTAEDASTKHALDAQMLMEVMEVQETIEEVGASTDAEAQINALKIENQERVIECVGRLGEAFEKGDLEAARKECIRLRFWYSVGEGLREWEPGNTEIRFHSS
;
A
#
# COMPACT_ATOMS: atom_id res chain seq x y z
N MET A 1 -8.59 48.40 47.25
CA MET A 1 -9.85 47.76 46.83
C MET A 1 -9.77 47.53 45.32
N ILE A 2 -9.58 46.27 44.93
CA ILE A 2 -9.94 45.60 43.66
C ILE A 2 -9.81 46.41 42.35
N GLN A 3 -8.95 45.92 41.44
CA GLN A 3 -9.32 45.83 40.02
C GLN A 3 -8.75 44.54 39.43
N ARG A 4 -9.62 43.51 39.39
CA ARG A 4 -9.41 42.26 38.64
C ARG A 4 -9.48 42.59 37.15
N ARG A 5 -8.42 42.29 36.39
CA ARG A 5 -8.49 42.22 34.92
C ARG A 5 -9.09 40.88 34.54
N SER A 6 -10.29 40.94 33.97
CA SER A 6 -11.00 39.81 33.38
C SER A 6 -10.21 39.27 32.19
N ALA A 7 -9.92 37.96 32.19
CA ALA A 7 -9.45 37.26 31.01
C ALA A 7 -10.66 37.00 30.11
N SER A 8 -10.67 37.61 28.93
CA SER A 8 -11.63 37.28 27.87
C SER A 8 -11.23 35.95 27.26
N THR A 9 -11.97 34.90 27.56
CA THR A 9 -11.91 33.63 26.83
C THR A 9 -12.72 33.81 25.55
N GLU A 10 -12.04 34.03 24.43
CA GLU A 10 -12.68 34.02 23.11
C GLU A 10 -13.02 32.57 22.77
N THR A 11 -14.29 32.24 22.85
CA THR A 11 -14.85 30.97 22.37
C THR A 11 -14.90 31.01 20.85
N PHE A 12 -14.02 30.27 20.20
CA PHE A 12 -14.10 29.98 18.76
C PHE A 12 -15.34 29.13 18.48
N THR A 13 -16.15 29.58 17.52
CA THR A 13 -17.38 28.88 17.12
C THR A 13 -17.06 27.78 16.10
N SER A 14 -17.87 26.72 16.07
CA SER A 14 -17.70 25.55 15.21
C SER A 14 -17.76 25.83 13.70
N ALA A 15 -18.06 27.06 13.28
CA ALA A 15 -18.13 27.47 11.88
C ALA A 15 -16.80 28.03 11.33
N GLU A 16 -15.84 28.40 12.18
CA GLU A 16 -14.52 28.91 11.74
C GLU A 16 -13.48 27.79 11.56
N ALA A 17 -13.74 26.60 12.10
CA ALA A 17 -12.88 25.42 11.93
C ALA A 17 -12.85 24.90 10.47
N ASP A 18 -13.89 25.18 9.68
CA ASP A 18 -14.05 24.68 8.32
C ASP A 18 -13.17 25.39 7.27
N ASN A 19 -12.46 26.47 7.64
CA ASN A 19 -11.62 27.24 6.71
C ASN A 19 -10.18 27.43 7.16
N ILE A 20 -9.69 26.63 8.11
CA ILE A 20 -8.26 26.58 8.39
C ILE A 20 -7.60 25.76 7.28
N THR A 21 -7.12 26.43 6.24
CA THR A 21 -6.32 25.81 5.18
C THR A 21 -4.85 26.05 5.51
N LEU A 22 -4.09 24.98 5.74
CA LEU A 22 -2.65 25.09 5.84
C LEU A 22 -2.09 25.50 4.47
N VAL A 23 -1.44 26.66 4.42
CA VAL A 23 -0.86 27.21 3.19
C VAL A 23 0.14 26.20 2.61
N GLY A 24 -0.11 25.71 1.40
CA GLY A 24 0.71 24.71 0.73
C GLY A 24 0.39 23.25 1.11
N ALA A 25 -0.72 22.98 1.78
CA ALA A 25 -1.23 21.63 1.98
C ALA A 25 -1.55 20.97 0.62
N PRO A 26 -1.23 19.67 0.47
CA PRO A 26 -1.52 18.94 -0.77
C PRO A 26 -3.03 18.67 -0.94
N ASP A 27 -3.45 18.40 -2.17
CA ASP A 27 -4.81 17.95 -2.47
C ASP A 27 -5.00 16.51 -1.97
N ILE A 28 -5.85 16.35 -0.95
CA ILE A 28 -6.14 15.07 -0.30
C ILE A 28 -7.34 14.31 -0.90
N THR A 29 -7.83 14.70 -2.08
CA THR A 29 -8.97 14.03 -2.75
C THR A 29 -8.73 12.54 -2.95
N ASN A 30 -7.51 12.14 -3.29
CA ASN A 30 -7.07 10.75 -3.38
C ASN A 30 -5.54 10.65 -3.14
N HIS A 31 -4.99 9.44 -3.12
CA HIS A 31 -3.57 9.26 -2.82
C HIS A 31 -2.65 9.82 -3.92
N TYR A 32 -3.09 9.82 -5.19
CA TYR A 32 -2.28 10.35 -6.29
C TYR A 32 -2.23 11.88 -6.29
N THR A 33 -3.34 12.56 -5.93
CA THR A 33 -3.40 14.03 -5.86
C THR A 33 -2.51 14.60 -4.76
N ILE A 34 -2.13 13.78 -3.77
CA ILE A 34 -1.21 14.18 -2.71
C ILE A 34 0.23 14.38 -3.24
N PHE A 35 0.63 13.69 -4.31
CA PHE A 35 1.99 13.71 -4.86
C PHE A 35 2.04 14.29 -6.28
N PRO A 36 1.63 15.55 -6.50
CA PRO A 36 1.48 16.12 -7.84
C PRO A 36 2.80 16.30 -8.58
N LYS A 37 3.96 16.40 -7.89
CA LYS A 37 5.27 16.50 -8.57
C LYS A 37 5.72 15.15 -9.12
N THR A 38 5.44 14.07 -8.39
CA THR A 38 5.81 12.71 -8.78
C THR A 38 4.78 12.11 -9.73
N LEU A 39 3.49 12.40 -9.53
CA LEU A 39 2.36 11.78 -10.22
C LEU A 39 1.42 12.85 -10.82
N PRO A 40 1.92 13.74 -11.71
CA PRO A 40 1.14 14.87 -12.21
C PRO A 40 -0.09 14.46 -13.03
N ALA A 41 -0.07 13.25 -13.61
CA ALA A 41 -1.15 12.72 -14.43
C ALA A 41 -2.10 11.77 -13.67
N GLY A 42 -1.93 11.60 -12.36
CA GLY A 42 -2.78 10.73 -11.55
C GLY A 42 -2.47 9.23 -11.75
N PRO A 43 -3.44 8.32 -11.54
CA PRO A 43 -3.25 6.88 -11.72
C PRO A 43 -3.18 6.46 -13.20
N PRO A 44 -2.83 5.19 -13.48
CA PRO A 44 -2.99 4.61 -14.80
C PRO A 44 -4.42 4.74 -15.36
N PRO A 45 -4.58 4.92 -16.68
CA PRO A 45 -3.52 4.97 -17.71
C PRO A 45 -2.86 6.36 -17.86
N GLY A 46 -3.22 7.35 -17.04
CA GLY A 46 -2.65 8.69 -17.11
C GLY A 46 -1.15 8.72 -16.77
N SER A 47 -0.70 7.83 -15.89
CA SER A 47 0.71 7.55 -15.61
C SER A 47 1.00 6.05 -15.61
N ALA A 48 2.28 5.68 -15.67
CA ALA A 48 2.68 4.28 -15.53
C ALA A 48 2.31 3.74 -14.15
N PHE A 49 1.97 2.46 -14.06
CA PHE A 49 1.74 1.80 -12.77
C PHE A 49 3.00 1.81 -11.90
N ALA A 50 4.18 1.68 -12.52
CA ALA A 50 5.46 1.75 -11.84
C ALA A 50 5.76 3.19 -11.38
N ILE A 51 6.03 3.35 -10.08
CA ILE A 51 6.35 4.64 -9.46
C ILE A 51 7.81 4.62 -9.01
N SER A 52 8.54 5.70 -9.32
CA SER A 52 9.89 5.94 -8.79
C SER A 52 9.86 6.11 -7.27
N THR A 53 10.37 5.12 -6.54
CA THR A 53 10.38 5.13 -5.07
C THR A 53 11.23 6.27 -4.50
N SER A 54 12.30 6.66 -5.18
CA SER A 54 13.15 7.78 -4.80
C SER A 54 12.44 9.13 -4.95
N ASP A 55 11.69 9.33 -6.03
CA ASP A 55 10.98 10.59 -6.26
C ASP A 55 9.78 10.71 -5.32
N LEU A 56 9.02 9.62 -5.16
CA LEU A 56 7.91 9.56 -4.21
C LEU A 56 8.38 9.84 -2.78
N ARG A 57 9.51 9.24 -2.35
CA ARG A 57 10.09 9.48 -1.03
C ARG A 57 10.55 10.93 -0.87
N ARG A 58 11.16 11.52 -1.90
CA ARG A 58 11.61 12.92 -1.86
C ARG A 58 10.42 13.87 -1.69
N GLU A 59 9.35 13.67 -2.44
CA GLU A 59 8.14 14.49 -2.30
C GLU A 59 7.45 14.26 -0.96
N PHE A 60 7.35 13.02 -0.50
CA PHE A 60 6.83 12.67 0.82
C PHE A 60 7.53 13.45 1.96
N LEU A 61 8.86 13.47 1.97
CA LEU A 61 9.62 14.21 2.98
C LEU A 61 9.39 15.72 2.91
N GLN A 62 9.22 16.27 1.70
CA GLN A 62 8.88 17.69 1.53
C GLN A 62 7.50 17.99 2.11
N LEU A 63 6.48 17.18 1.79
CA LEU A 63 5.11 17.36 2.27
C LEU A 63 5.01 17.18 3.78
N GLN A 64 5.64 16.16 4.35
CA GLN A 64 5.72 15.97 5.81
C GLN A 64 6.42 17.15 6.49
N GLY A 65 7.47 17.70 5.87
CA GLY A 65 8.10 18.91 6.34
C GLY A 65 7.14 20.10 6.40
N LEU A 66 6.17 20.22 5.49
CA LEU A 66 5.20 21.32 5.49
C LEU A 66 4.14 21.17 6.58
N VAL A 67 3.66 19.95 6.83
CA VAL A 67 2.52 19.69 7.74
C VAL A 67 2.90 19.05 9.07
N HIS A 68 4.18 19.10 9.48
CA HIS A 68 4.61 18.47 10.72
C HIS A 68 3.94 19.13 11.94
N PRO A 69 3.28 18.37 12.84
CA PRO A 69 2.47 18.93 13.92
C PRO A 69 3.27 19.79 14.92
N ASP A 70 4.56 19.51 15.09
CA ASP A 70 5.46 20.31 15.95
C ASP A 70 5.64 21.76 15.48
N LYS A 71 5.27 22.09 14.24
CA LYS A 71 5.32 23.46 13.72
C LYS A 71 4.16 24.32 14.20
N TYR A 72 3.11 23.71 14.75
CA TYR A 72 1.88 24.39 15.10
C TYR A 72 1.67 24.40 16.62
N PRO A 73 1.21 25.53 17.19
CA PRO A 73 0.84 25.57 18.60
C PRO A 73 -0.33 24.60 18.86
N ASN A 74 -0.45 24.14 20.10
CA ASN A 74 -1.58 23.28 20.49
C ASN A 74 -2.91 24.00 20.21
N GLY A 75 -3.79 23.35 19.45
CA GLY A 75 -5.05 23.94 18.99
C GLY A 75 -5.53 23.28 17.69
N ALA A 76 -6.48 23.93 17.02
CA ALA A 76 -7.10 23.41 15.80
C ALA A 76 -6.08 23.21 14.66
N GLU A 77 -5.10 24.11 14.51
CA GLU A 77 -4.06 24.01 13.47
C GLU A 77 -3.18 22.77 13.64
N LYS A 78 -2.84 22.42 14.88
CA LYS A 78 -2.06 21.20 15.18
C LYS A 78 -2.87 19.95 14.87
N GLN A 79 -4.16 19.90 15.23
CA GLN A 79 -5.03 18.77 14.90
C GLN A 79 -5.19 18.58 13.39
N LEU A 80 -5.31 19.69 12.64
CA LEU A 80 -5.34 19.69 11.19
C LEU A 80 -4.02 19.16 10.60
N ALA A 81 -2.88 19.62 11.11
CA ALA A 81 -1.56 19.16 10.71
C ALA A 81 -1.36 17.65 10.99
N GLU A 82 -1.80 17.17 12.15
CA GLU A 82 -1.81 15.73 12.49
C GLU A 82 -2.64 14.93 11.48
N GLY A 83 -3.85 15.41 11.16
CA GLY A 83 -4.73 14.78 10.17
C GLY A 83 -4.11 14.72 8.77
N LEU A 84 -3.50 15.82 8.30
CA LEU A 84 -2.82 15.86 7.00
C LEU A 84 -1.60 14.95 6.98
N SER A 85 -0.77 14.97 8.03
CA SER A 85 0.39 14.09 8.14
C SER A 85 -0.02 12.62 8.08
N ALA A 86 -1.11 12.24 8.77
CA ALA A 86 -1.66 10.89 8.71
C ALA A 86 -2.10 10.51 7.29
N ARG A 87 -2.81 11.40 6.57
CA ARG A 87 -3.24 11.18 5.17
C ARG A 87 -2.06 11.03 4.21
N ILE A 88 -1.01 11.85 4.36
CA ILE A 88 0.20 11.75 3.55
C ILE A 88 0.93 10.43 3.82
N ASN A 89 1.00 10.00 5.08
CA ASN A 89 1.62 8.73 5.46
C ASN A 89 0.86 7.53 4.88
N GLU A 90 -0.48 7.55 4.96
CA GLU A 90 -1.35 6.53 4.35
C GLU A 90 -1.10 6.46 2.84
N ALA A 91 -1.20 7.60 2.15
CA ALA A 91 -1.00 7.68 0.71
C ALA A 91 0.41 7.22 0.29
N TYR A 92 1.44 7.63 1.02
CA TYR A 92 2.82 7.20 0.75
C TYR A 92 2.96 5.69 0.88
N ARG A 93 2.47 5.08 1.97
CA ARG A 93 2.58 3.63 2.18
C ARG A 93 1.83 2.86 1.09
N THR A 94 0.61 3.28 0.78
CA THR A 94 -0.22 2.63 -0.25
C THR A 94 0.38 2.77 -1.64
N LEU A 95 0.92 3.94 -1.99
CA LEU A 95 1.56 4.14 -3.29
C LEU A 95 2.95 3.55 -3.36
N LEU A 96 3.65 3.31 -2.25
CA LEU A 96 4.97 2.70 -2.27
C LEU A 96 4.91 1.21 -2.58
N ASP A 97 3.98 0.49 -1.95
CA ASP A 97 3.80 -0.95 -2.13
C ASP A 97 2.96 -1.28 -3.38
N PRO A 98 3.48 -2.07 -4.35
CA PRO A 98 2.74 -2.39 -5.58
C PRO A 98 1.40 -3.11 -5.34
N LEU A 99 1.32 -3.99 -4.34
CA LEU A 99 0.09 -4.70 -4.02
C LEU A 99 -0.98 -3.74 -3.50
N GLN A 100 -0.66 -2.94 -2.49
CA GLN A 100 -1.57 -1.92 -1.97
C GLN A 100 -1.96 -0.90 -3.04
N ARG A 101 -1.02 -0.52 -3.91
CA ARG A 101 -1.27 0.38 -5.04
C ARG A 101 -2.29 -0.22 -6.01
N ALA A 102 -2.11 -1.48 -6.42
CA ALA A 102 -3.05 -2.16 -7.32
C ALA A 102 -4.45 -2.28 -6.70
N GLN A 103 -4.52 -2.73 -5.43
CA GLN A 103 -5.78 -2.80 -4.67
C GLN A 103 -6.47 -1.44 -4.58
N TYR A 104 -5.70 -0.39 -4.32
CA TYR A 104 -6.21 0.97 -4.23
C TYR A 104 -6.79 1.45 -5.57
N ILE A 105 -6.08 1.24 -6.69
CA ILE A 105 -6.56 1.62 -8.03
C ILE A 105 -7.88 0.88 -8.34
N LEU A 106 -7.88 -0.45 -8.21
CA LEU A 106 -9.03 -1.30 -8.49
C LEU A 106 -10.26 -0.89 -7.66
N ARG A 107 -10.08 -0.63 -6.37
CA ARG A 107 -11.18 -0.22 -5.49
C ARG A 107 -11.68 1.18 -5.80
N LYS A 108 -10.77 2.16 -5.94
CA LYS A 108 -11.12 3.58 -5.99
C LYS A 108 -11.69 4.01 -7.35
N TRP A 109 -11.22 3.45 -8.46
CA TRP A 109 -11.67 3.82 -9.81
C TRP A 109 -12.61 2.80 -10.45
N HIS A 110 -12.52 1.52 -10.07
CA HIS A 110 -13.29 0.46 -10.72
C HIS A 110 -14.31 -0.19 -9.78
N GLY A 111 -14.31 0.15 -8.48
CA GLY A 111 -15.21 -0.46 -7.49
C GLY A 111 -14.93 -1.95 -7.26
N ILE A 112 -13.74 -2.43 -7.65
CA ILE A 112 -13.34 -3.83 -7.52
C ILE A 112 -12.58 -3.99 -6.21
N ASP A 113 -13.16 -4.71 -5.25
CA ASP A 113 -12.50 -5.05 -4.00
C ASP A 113 -11.96 -6.49 -4.05
N VAL A 114 -10.63 -6.60 -4.22
CA VAL A 114 -9.92 -7.89 -4.23
C VAL A 114 -9.56 -8.41 -2.82
N THR A 115 -9.79 -7.59 -1.79
CA THR A 115 -9.51 -7.95 -0.39
C THR A 115 -10.69 -8.61 0.29
N ALA A 116 -11.92 -8.39 -0.22
CA ALA A 116 -13.12 -9.03 0.28
C ALA A 116 -13.02 -10.57 0.17
N GLU A 117 -13.42 -11.28 1.23
CA GLU A 117 -13.43 -12.76 1.26
C GLU A 117 -14.24 -13.36 0.08
N ASP A 118 -15.27 -12.64 -0.37
CA ASP A 118 -16.09 -13.01 -1.53
C ASP A 118 -15.31 -12.99 -2.86
N ALA A 119 -14.34 -12.08 -3.03
CA ALA A 119 -13.47 -12.08 -4.21
C ALA A 119 -12.48 -13.25 -4.20
N SER A 120 -12.19 -13.80 -3.02
CA SER A 120 -11.30 -14.95 -2.83
C SER A 120 -12.04 -16.29 -2.96
N THR A 121 -13.36 -16.32 -2.76
CA THR A 121 -14.17 -17.55 -2.69
C THR A 121 -15.20 -17.71 -3.80
N LYS A 122 -15.75 -16.62 -4.38
CA LYS A 122 -16.82 -16.70 -5.40
C LYS A 122 -16.31 -16.64 -6.85
N HIS A 123 -15.12 -16.10 -7.10
CA HIS A 123 -14.53 -16.03 -8.45
C HIS A 123 -12.99 -16.19 -8.47
N ALA A 124 -12.57 -17.45 -8.58
CA ALA A 124 -11.33 -17.92 -9.22
C ALA A 124 -9.99 -17.66 -8.50
N LEU A 125 -9.59 -18.60 -7.66
CA LEU A 125 -8.32 -19.27 -7.98
C LEU A 125 -8.61 -20.00 -9.30
N ASP A 126 -8.18 -19.46 -10.44
CA ASP A 126 -8.30 -20.23 -11.66
C ASP A 126 -7.44 -21.50 -11.55
N ALA A 127 -7.72 -22.52 -12.35
CA ALA A 127 -7.01 -23.80 -12.27
C ALA A 127 -5.49 -23.61 -12.32
N GLN A 128 -5.02 -22.58 -13.02
CA GLN A 128 -3.62 -22.21 -13.09
C GLN A 128 -3.06 -21.76 -11.74
N MET A 129 -3.73 -20.85 -11.03
CA MET A 129 -3.30 -20.44 -9.71
C MET A 129 -3.32 -21.58 -8.68
N LEU A 130 -4.33 -22.46 -8.73
CA LEU A 130 -4.37 -23.64 -7.85
C LEU A 130 -3.17 -24.56 -8.08
N MET A 131 -2.78 -24.78 -9.33
CA MET A 131 -1.58 -25.54 -9.65
C MET A 131 -0.32 -24.87 -9.10
N GLU A 132 -0.19 -23.54 -9.22
CA GLU A 132 0.95 -22.80 -8.65
C GLU A 132 1.02 -22.93 -7.11
N VAL A 133 -0.13 -22.88 -6.43
CA VAL A 133 -0.19 -23.09 -4.97
C VAL A 133 0.29 -24.49 -4.60
N MET A 134 -0.21 -25.51 -5.30
CA MET A 134 0.15 -26.91 -5.05
C MET A 134 1.63 -27.16 -5.33
N GLU A 135 2.16 -26.64 -6.43
CA GLU A 135 3.58 -26.77 -6.81
C GLU A 135 4.49 -26.14 -5.76
N VAL A 136 4.14 -24.97 -5.24
CA VAL A 136 4.89 -24.34 -4.13
C VAL A 136 4.83 -25.20 -2.87
N GLN A 137 3.66 -25.73 -2.51
CA GLN A 137 3.53 -26.60 -1.33
C GLN A 137 4.37 -27.87 -1.44
N GLU A 138 4.30 -28.57 -2.59
CA GLU A 138 5.08 -29.77 -2.86
C GLU A 138 6.58 -29.47 -2.80
N THR A 139 7.01 -28.37 -3.41
CA THR A 139 8.43 -27.95 -3.37
C THR A 139 8.90 -27.70 -1.92
N ILE A 140 8.08 -27.05 -1.09
CA ILE A 140 8.41 -26.80 0.31
C ILE A 140 8.49 -28.10 1.12
N GLU A 141 7.60 -29.06 0.85
CA GLU A 141 7.61 -30.37 1.50
C GLU A 141 8.89 -31.15 1.16
N GLU A 142 9.27 -31.18 -0.11
CA GLU A 142 10.51 -31.81 -0.59
C GLU A 142 11.76 -31.16 0.03
N VAL A 143 11.80 -29.82 0.04
CA VAL A 143 12.90 -29.04 0.61
C VAL A 143 13.03 -29.29 2.11
N GLY A 144 11.92 -29.33 2.85
CA GLY A 144 11.90 -29.56 4.30
C GLY A 144 12.48 -30.91 4.73
N ALA A 145 12.41 -31.92 3.84
CA ALA A 145 12.97 -33.25 4.07
C ALA A 145 14.45 -33.40 3.65
N SER A 146 15.03 -32.37 3.03
CA SER A 146 16.40 -32.38 2.49
C SER A 146 17.46 -32.01 3.53
N THR A 147 18.67 -32.57 3.39
CA THR A 147 19.84 -32.16 4.20
C THR A 147 20.35 -30.77 3.85
N ASP A 148 20.03 -30.27 2.65
CA ASP A 148 20.44 -28.96 2.14
C ASP A 148 19.27 -27.94 2.16
N ALA A 149 18.28 -28.17 3.03
CA ALA A 149 17.03 -27.41 3.07
C ALA A 149 17.25 -25.88 3.12
N GLU A 150 18.19 -25.39 3.95
CA GLU A 150 18.46 -23.96 4.06
C GLU A 150 18.93 -23.31 2.75
N ALA A 151 19.78 -24.00 1.98
CA ALA A 151 20.26 -23.50 0.70
C ALA A 151 19.13 -23.46 -0.33
N GLN A 152 18.26 -24.46 -0.33
CA GLN A 152 17.11 -24.54 -1.23
C GLN A 152 16.03 -23.49 -0.88
N ILE A 153 15.75 -23.27 0.42
CA ILE A 153 14.86 -22.18 0.87
C ILE A 153 15.39 -20.80 0.44
N ASN A 154 16.70 -20.58 0.50
CA ASN A 154 17.29 -19.33 0.01
C ASN A 154 17.11 -19.17 -1.50
N ALA A 155 17.20 -20.25 -2.29
CA ALA A 155 16.90 -20.21 -3.71
C ALA A 155 15.43 -19.88 -3.97
N LEU A 156 14.49 -20.50 -3.23
CA LEU A 156 13.05 -20.19 -3.33
C LEU A 156 12.73 -18.75 -2.96
N LYS A 157 13.44 -18.14 -2.01
CA LYS A 157 13.30 -16.72 -1.69
C LYS A 157 13.67 -15.83 -2.88
N ILE A 158 14.72 -16.18 -3.63
CA ILE A 158 15.13 -15.45 -4.83
C ILE A 158 14.09 -15.64 -5.93
N GLU A 159 13.66 -16.88 -6.18
CA GLU A 159 12.63 -17.16 -7.19
C GLU A 159 11.32 -16.40 -6.88
N ASN A 160 10.87 -16.42 -5.62
CA ASN A 160 9.67 -15.67 -5.23
C ASN A 160 9.80 -14.17 -5.50
N GLN A 161 10.98 -13.58 -5.29
CA GLN A 161 11.22 -12.17 -5.64
C GLN A 161 11.11 -11.92 -7.14
N GLU A 162 11.59 -12.83 -7.98
CA GLU A 162 11.45 -12.74 -9.44
C GLU A 162 9.98 -12.85 -9.86
N ARG A 163 9.21 -13.79 -9.27
CA ARG A 163 7.76 -13.91 -9.51
C ARG A 163 7.00 -12.65 -9.11
N VAL A 164 7.37 -12.02 -7.99
CA VAL A 164 6.80 -10.74 -7.56
C VAL A 164 7.08 -9.64 -8.59
N ILE A 165 8.32 -9.52 -9.06
CA ILE A 165 8.70 -8.52 -10.07
C ILE A 165 7.92 -8.73 -11.36
N GLU A 166 7.78 -9.98 -11.81
CA GLU A 166 7.02 -10.33 -13.01
C GLU A 166 5.54 -9.96 -12.86
N CYS A 167 4.89 -10.31 -11.73
CA CYS A 167 3.50 -9.96 -11.47
C CYS A 167 3.29 -8.43 -11.46
N VAL A 168 4.24 -7.67 -10.90
CA VAL A 168 4.19 -6.20 -10.90
C VAL A 168 4.31 -5.65 -12.33
N GLY A 169 5.15 -6.24 -13.18
CA GLY A 169 5.25 -5.90 -14.60
C GLY A 169 3.93 -6.14 -15.35
N ARG A 170 3.33 -7.32 -15.18
CA ARG A 170 2.04 -7.68 -15.79
C ARG A 170 0.88 -6.80 -15.31
N LEU A 171 0.86 -6.44 -14.03
CA LEU A 171 -0.08 -5.44 -13.49
C LEU A 171 0.06 -4.11 -14.22
N GLY A 172 1.29 -3.66 -14.47
CA GLY A 172 1.55 -2.44 -15.23
C GLY A 172 0.96 -2.48 -16.63
N GLU A 173 1.22 -3.56 -17.37
CA GLU A 173 0.65 -3.74 -18.71
C GLU A 173 -0.88 -3.80 -18.70
N ALA A 174 -1.47 -4.50 -17.72
CA ALA A 174 -2.92 -4.63 -17.59
C ALA A 174 -3.57 -3.25 -17.35
N PHE A 175 -3.01 -2.45 -16.45
CA PHE A 175 -3.50 -1.10 -16.18
C PHE A 175 -3.31 -0.14 -17.37
N GLU A 176 -2.20 -0.25 -18.10
CA GLU A 176 -1.97 0.55 -19.32
C GLU A 176 -2.95 0.21 -20.44
N LYS A 177 -3.27 -1.08 -20.61
CA LYS A 177 -4.24 -1.57 -21.60
C LYS A 177 -5.70 -1.40 -21.15
N GLY A 178 -5.95 -1.05 -19.90
CA GLY A 178 -7.28 -1.00 -19.31
C GLY A 178 -7.94 -2.37 -19.12
N ASP A 179 -7.14 -3.45 -19.09
CA ASP A 179 -7.62 -4.81 -18.88
C ASP A 179 -7.81 -5.07 -17.37
N LEU A 180 -9.01 -4.75 -16.88
CA LEU A 180 -9.35 -4.84 -15.46
C LEU A 180 -9.42 -6.28 -14.94
N GLU A 181 -9.77 -7.25 -15.80
CA GLU A 181 -9.78 -8.65 -15.39
C GLU A 181 -8.36 -9.19 -15.23
N ALA A 182 -7.45 -8.86 -16.16
CA ALA A 182 -6.04 -9.19 -16.00
C ALA A 182 -5.45 -8.50 -14.75
N ALA A 183 -5.74 -7.22 -14.53
CA ALA A 183 -5.28 -6.50 -13.36
C ALA A 183 -5.80 -7.11 -12.05
N ARG A 184 -7.08 -7.53 -12.01
CA ARG A 184 -7.68 -8.22 -10.87
C ARG A 184 -6.97 -9.54 -10.58
N LYS A 185 -6.76 -10.38 -11.60
CA LYS A 185 -6.08 -11.67 -11.47
C LYS A 185 -4.64 -11.52 -10.99
N GLU A 186 -3.87 -10.64 -11.62
CA GLU A 186 -2.46 -10.43 -11.25
C GLU A 186 -2.35 -9.79 -9.86
N CYS A 187 -3.33 -9.01 -9.40
CA CYS A 187 -3.37 -8.50 -8.03
C CYS A 187 -3.58 -9.62 -6.99
N ILE A 188 -4.49 -10.56 -7.27
CA ILE A 188 -4.70 -11.76 -6.43
C ILE A 188 -3.44 -12.62 -6.41
N ARG A 189 -2.79 -12.82 -7.57
CA ARG A 189 -1.55 -13.58 -7.71
C ARG A 189 -0.39 -12.93 -6.94
N LEU A 190 -0.26 -11.60 -7.01
CA LEU A 190 0.75 -10.86 -6.26
C LEU A 190 0.57 -11.03 -4.74
N ARG A 191 -0.68 -11.02 -4.24
CA ARG A 191 -0.98 -11.30 -2.83
C ARG A 191 -0.53 -12.71 -2.42
N PHE A 192 -0.73 -13.70 -3.29
CA PHE A 192 -0.24 -15.06 -3.05
C PHE A 192 1.30 -15.09 -2.93
N TRP A 193 2.04 -14.48 -3.85
CA TRP A 193 3.52 -14.44 -3.77
C TRP A 193 4.05 -13.65 -2.57
N TYR A 194 3.31 -12.64 -2.09
CA TYR A 194 3.60 -11.98 -0.82
C TYR A 194 3.48 -12.98 0.34
N SER A 195 2.38 -13.74 0.38
CA SER A 195 2.17 -14.76 1.40
C SER A 195 3.22 -15.88 1.35
N VAL A 196 3.64 -16.31 0.15
CA VAL A 196 4.75 -17.27 -0.02
C VAL A 196 6.04 -16.67 0.56
N GLY A 197 6.34 -15.41 0.24
CA GLY A 197 7.54 -14.72 0.71
C GLY A 197 7.60 -14.56 2.24
N GLU A 198 6.46 -14.29 2.89
CA GLU A 198 6.35 -14.31 4.36
C GLU A 198 6.60 -15.73 4.90
N GLY A 199 5.92 -16.73 4.35
CA GLY A 199 6.08 -18.13 4.77
C GLY A 199 7.52 -18.64 4.64
N LEU A 200 8.20 -18.32 3.53
CA LEU A 200 9.62 -18.63 3.33
C LEU A 200 10.54 -17.92 4.32
N ARG A 201 10.17 -16.71 4.78
CA ARG A 201 10.96 -15.95 5.76
C ARG A 201 10.84 -16.52 7.16
N GLU A 202 9.65 -17.01 7.51
CA GLU A 202 9.34 -17.65 8.79
C GLU A 202 9.70 -19.14 8.83
N TRP A 203 10.06 -19.73 7.69
CA TRP A 203 10.47 -21.12 7.62
C TRP A 203 11.71 -21.40 8.51
N GLU A 204 11.67 -22.52 9.22
CA GLU A 204 12.74 -23.01 10.09
C GLU A 204 13.16 -24.44 9.66
N PRO A 205 14.43 -24.84 9.88
CA PRO A 205 14.89 -26.19 9.55
C PRO A 205 14.00 -27.29 10.15
N GLY A 206 13.52 -28.18 9.27
CA GLY A 206 12.62 -29.28 9.64
C GLY A 206 11.13 -28.99 9.43
N ASN A 207 10.75 -27.76 9.05
CA ASN A 207 9.39 -27.48 8.61
C ASN A 207 9.17 -27.98 7.18
N THR A 208 8.11 -28.74 6.95
CA THR A 208 7.71 -29.24 5.62
C THR A 208 6.55 -28.45 5.01
N GLU A 209 6.08 -27.41 5.70
CA GLU A 209 4.96 -26.57 5.28
C GLU A 209 5.25 -25.11 5.59
N ILE A 210 4.72 -24.21 4.75
CA ILE A 210 4.67 -22.77 5.03
C ILE A 210 3.23 -22.32 5.24
N ARG A 211 3.01 -21.46 6.23
CA ARG A 211 1.68 -20.90 6.48
C ARG A 211 1.42 -19.75 5.51
N PHE A 212 0.31 -19.85 4.79
CA PHE A 212 -0.17 -18.75 3.98
C PHE A 212 -0.94 -17.76 4.85
N HIS A 213 -0.43 -16.54 4.97
CA HIS A 213 -1.08 -15.47 5.70
C HIS A 213 -2.08 -14.77 4.79
N SER A 214 -3.36 -14.80 5.17
CA SER A 214 -4.37 -13.92 4.59
C SER A 214 -4.18 -12.54 5.22
N SER A 215 -3.45 -11.64 4.54
CA SER A 215 -3.38 -10.22 4.92
C SER A 215 -4.34 -9.39 4.08
#